data_AF-A0A351UUS5-F1
#
_entry.id   AF-A0A351UUS5-F1
#
_cell.length_a   1.000
_cell.length_b   1.000
_cell.length_c   1.000
_cell.angle_alpha   90.00
_cell.angle_beta   90.00
_cell.angle_gamma   90.00
#
_symmetry.space_group_name_H-M   'P 1'
#
loop_
_entity.id
_entity.type
_entity.pdbx_description
1 polymer ?
#
loop_
_entity_poly.entity_id
_entity_poly.type
_entity_poly.pdbx_seq_one_letter_code
_entity_poly.pdbx_strand_id
1 'polypeptide(L)'
;MEAVYKRDLNGTYLIMEAQGIREKDYQVYMLEANCIEGVIPIQVQGLGHVTQYYYDISGKVPIKAMYEREGIRGKEICQMVFQIMSLALEAKEYLLDENKILLEPEFIFYDKGKFFFCYYPLHSGNLHEAFRHLAEYLVRQVSCDDKEGIYIAYELHKATMKENYSLQQIADEILKVQFSDREVYEIEEKMEVKADQEAEQDPITVQEMGNGWVRETKRKWKGLHGLFRKRKENKWGEFEEFYVEEEEL
;
A
#
# COMPACT_ATOMS: atom_id res chain seq x y z
N MET A 1 0.17 -2.48 -19.77
CA MET A 1 0.61 -1.21 -19.15
C MET A 1 2.11 -1.16 -19.34
N GLU A 2 2.61 -0.18 -20.09
CA GLU A 2 4.06 0.05 -20.24
C GLU A 2 4.46 1.22 -19.35
N ALA A 3 5.55 1.05 -18.60
CA ALA A 3 6.04 2.06 -17.67
C ALA A 3 7.48 2.45 -18.05
N VAL A 4 7.72 3.75 -18.22
CA VAL A 4 8.99 4.30 -18.68
C VAL A 4 9.51 5.30 -17.65
N TYR A 5 10.79 5.18 -17.31
CA TYR A 5 11.48 6.14 -16.46
C TYR A 5 12.06 7.26 -17.33
N LYS A 6 11.72 8.50 -17.00
CA LYS A 6 12.26 9.69 -17.66
C LYS A 6 12.92 10.59 -16.62
N ARG A 7 14.12 11.08 -16.95
CA ARG A 7 14.83 12.07 -16.14
C ARG A 7 15.18 13.26 -17.00
N ASP A 8 14.84 14.46 -16.53
CA ASP A 8 15.23 15.72 -17.14
C ASP A 8 15.78 16.69 -16.09
N LEU A 9 15.95 17.96 -16.47
CA LEU A 9 16.45 19.00 -15.56
C LEU A 9 15.44 19.37 -14.46
N ASN A 10 14.14 19.10 -14.68
CA ASN A 10 13.05 19.48 -13.79
C ASN A 10 12.72 18.39 -12.77
N GLY A 11 13.00 17.12 -13.10
CA GLY A 11 12.77 16.03 -12.17
C GLY A 11 13.00 14.63 -12.74
N THR A 12 12.64 13.64 -11.94
CA THR A 12 12.57 12.23 -12.34
C THR A 12 11.10 11.81 -12.31
N TYR A 13 10.63 11.27 -13.43
CA TYR A 13 9.25 10.89 -13.63
C TYR A 13 9.13 9.42 -14.01
N LEU A 14 8.13 8.75 -13.44
CA LEU A 14 7.61 7.49 -13.96
C LEU A 14 6.42 7.82 -14.86
N ILE A 15 6.44 7.34 -16.10
CA ILE A 15 5.40 7.59 -17.09
C ILE A 15 4.72 6.26 -17.41
N MET A 16 3.41 6.19 -17.19
CA MET A 16 2.60 5.05 -17.63
C MET A 16 1.79 5.47 -18.85
N GLU A 17 1.80 4.64 -19.89
CA GLU A 17 1.10 4.94 -21.14
C GLU A 17 -0.13 4.05 -21.34
N ALA A 18 -1.22 4.68 -21.78
CA ALA A 18 -2.43 4.03 -22.21
C ALA A 18 -2.75 4.44 -23.66
N GLN A 19 -3.12 3.46 -24.49
CA GLN A 19 -3.53 3.70 -25.86
C GLN A 19 -4.89 4.43 -25.91
N GLY A 20 -5.01 5.38 -26.83
CA GLY A 20 -6.16 6.25 -27.02
C GLY A 20 -6.09 7.56 -26.21
N ILE A 21 -6.76 8.59 -26.73
CA ILE A 21 -7.04 9.81 -25.95
C ILE A 21 -8.20 9.49 -25.01
N ARG A 22 -8.01 9.76 -23.72
CA ARG A 22 -9.02 9.56 -22.68
C ARG A 22 -9.36 10.89 -22.04
N GLU A 23 -10.66 11.13 -21.88
CA GLU A 23 -11.11 12.20 -21.01
C GLU A 23 -10.71 11.89 -19.56
N LYS A 24 -10.36 12.94 -18.81
CA LYS A 24 -10.05 12.81 -17.39
C LYS A 24 -11.32 12.43 -16.64
N ASP A 25 -11.29 11.30 -15.95
CA ASP A 25 -12.36 10.96 -15.02
C ASP A 25 -12.25 11.79 -13.72
N TYR A 26 -13.28 11.73 -12.89
CA TYR A 26 -13.29 12.44 -11.61
C TYR A 26 -12.11 12.05 -10.69
N GLN A 27 -11.58 10.84 -10.81
CA GLN A 27 -10.47 10.36 -9.96
C GLN A 27 -9.18 11.06 -10.34
N VAL A 28 -8.94 11.27 -11.64
CA VAL A 28 -7.83 12.12 -12.12
C VAL A 28 -7.94 13.53 -11.56
N TYR A 29 -9.13 14.14 -11.60
CA TYR A 29 -9.33 15.48 -11.02
C TYR A 29 -9.06 15.51 -9.51
N MET A 30 -9.51 14.50 -8.76
CA MET A 30 -9.23 14.40 -7.32
C MET A 30 -7.75 14.26 -7.03
N LEU A 31 -7.01 13.49 -7.83
CA LEU A 31 -5.58 13.31 -7.66
C LEU A 31 -4.76 14.55 -8.05
N GLU A 32 -5.15 15.27 -9.10
CA GLU A 32 -4.45 16.49 -9.53
C GLU A 32 -4.74 17.69 -8.63
N ALA A 33 -5.95 17.78 -8.07
CA ALA A 33 -6.37 18.90 -7.23
C ALA A 33 -5.99 18.75 -5.75
N ASN A 34 -5.74 17.54 -5.27
CA ASN A 34 -5.47 17.25 -3.86
C ASN A 34 -4.08 16.65 -3.65
N CYS A 35 -3.46 16.97 -2.51
CA CYS A 35 -2.27 16.27 -2.04
C CYS A 35 -2.68 15.16 -1.08
N ILE A 36 -2.83 13.94 -1.59
CA ILE A 36 -3.21 12.76 -0.80
C ILE A 36 -1.96 12.14 -0.19
N GLU A 37 -1.93 11.98 1.15
CA GLU A 37 -0.74 11.45 1.80
C GLU A 37 -0.48 10.01 1.36
N GLY A 38 0.79 9.70 1.04
CA GLY A 38 1.18 8.37 0.56
C GLY A 38 0.95 8.13 -0.93
N VAL A 39 0.23 8.99 -1.66
CA VAL A 39 0.12 8.89 -3.13
C VAL A 39 1.24 9.68 -3.80
N ILE A 40 1.83 9.12 -4.85
CA ILE A 40 2.78 9.87 -5.69
C ILE A 40 2.00 10.90 -6.53
N PRO A 41 2.39 12.19 -6.50
CA PRO A 41 1.74 13.22 -7.32
C PRO A 41 1.69 12.83 -8.78
N ILE A 42 0.50 12.95 -9.38
CA ILE A 42 0.21 12.53 -10.74
C ILE A 42 -0.24 13.72 -11.59
N GLN A 43 0.17 13.73 -12.85
CA GLN A 43 -0.34 14.62 -13.89
C GLN A 43 -0.71 13.79 -15.12
N VAL A 44 -1.89 14.04 -15.68
CA VAL A 44 -2.39 13.29 -16.84
C VAL A 44 -2.45 14.20 -18.06
N GLN A 45 -1.84 13.75 -19.16
CA GLN A 45 -1.75 14.50 -20.41
C GLN A 45 -2.07 13.59 -21.60
N GLY A 46 -2.85 14.10 -22.55
CA GLY A 46 -3.03 13.47 -23.86
C GLY A 46 -1.95 13.93 -24.83
N LEU A 47 -1.24 13.00 -25.45
CA LEU A 47 -0.22 13.28 -26.46
C LEU A 47 -0.47 12.44 -27.72
N GLY A 48 -1.00 13.07 -28.77
CA GLY A 48 -1.34 12.37 -30.01
C GLY A 48 -2.39 11.29 -29.76
N HIS A 49 -2.02 10.01 -29.95
CA HIS A 49 -2.92 8.87 -29.77
C HIS A 49 -2.74 8.13 -28.43
N VAL A 50 -1.96 8.68 -27.49
CA VAL A 50 -1.73 8.08 -26.18
C VAL A 50 -2.11 9.03 -25.04
N THR A 51 -2.60 8.46 -23.95
CA THR A 51 -2.76 9.16 -22.66
C THR A 51 -1.61 8.76 -21.76
N GLN A 52 -0.89 9.75 -21.24
CA GLN A 52 0.28 9.56 -20.38
C GLN A 52 -0.05 10.00 -18.95
N TYR A 53 0.32 9.15 -18.00
CA TYR A 53 0.19 9.38 -16.57
C TYR A 53 1.59 9.59 -15.99
N TYR A 54 1.90 10.84 -15.65
CA TYR A 54 3.20 11.28 -15.14
C TYR A 54 3.19 11.27 -13.62
N TYR A 55 4.08 10.48 -13.01
CA TYR A 55 4.27 10.41 -11.58
C TYR A 55 5.59 11.06 -11.18
N ASP A 56 5.55 12.06 -10.31
CA ASP A 56 6.76 12.73 -9.83
C ASP A 56 7.46 11.90 -8.74
N ILE A 57 8.48 11.16 -9.17
CA ILE A 57 9.31 10.29 -8.31
C ILE A 57 10.65 10.96 -7.96
N SER A 58 10.75 12.28 -8.12
CA SER A 58 11.96 13.04 -7.76
C SER A 58 12.31 12.82 -6.29
N GLY A 59 13.56 12.39 -6.05
CA GLY A 59 14.08 12.07 -4.72
C GLY A 59 13.62 10.72 -4.14
N LYS A 60 12.77 9.97 -4.84
CA LYS A 60 12.25 8.68 -4.36
C LYS A 60 12.95 7.52 -5.05
N VAL A 61 13.13 6.41 -4.32
CA VAL A 61 13.78 5.20 -4.81
C VAL A 61 12.74 4.08 -4.89
N PRO A 62 12.61 3.35 -6.02
CA PRO A 62 11.68 2.22 -6.10
C PRO A 62 12.11 1.10 -5.13
N ILE A 63 11.17 0.55 -4.37
CA ILE A 63 11.48 -0.43 -3.32
C ILE A 63 12.06 -1.72 -3.90
N LYS A 64 11.68 -2.06 -5.13
CA LYS A 64 12.27 -3.21 -5.84
C LYS A 64 13.79 -3.12 -5.87
N ALA A 65 14.32 -2.00 -6.35
CA ALA A 65 15.76 -1.79 -6.48
C ALA A 65 16.46 -1.63 -5.12
N MET A 66 15.75 -1.11 -4.11
CA MET A 66 16.26 -0.93 -2.75
C MET A 66 16.44 -2.28 -2.04
N TYR A 67 15.38 -3.09 -1.97
CA TYR A 67 15.38 -4.32 -1.19
C TYR A 67 16.02 -5.52 -1.90
N GLU A 68 16.15 -5.49 -3.23
CA GLU A 68 16.98 -6.48 -3.96
C GLU A 68 18.47 -6.43 -3.52
N ARG A 69 18.93 -5.31 -2.93
CA ARG A 69 20.31 -5.13 -2.48
C ARG A 69 20.50 -5.33 -0.99
N GLU A 70 19.61 -4.76 -0.19
CA GLU A 70 19.80 -4.63 1.26
C GLU A 70 18.88 -5.57 2.08
N GLY A 71 17.84 -6.10 1.43
CA GLY A 71 16.75 -6.82 2.09
C GLY A 71 15.85 -5.89 2.92
N ILE A 72 14.58 -6.27 3.10
CA ILE A 72 13.65 -5.53 3.95
C ILE A 72 13.67 -6.07 5.38
N ARG A 73 13.54 -5.19 6.37
CA ARG A 73 13.45 -5.56 7.80
C ARG A 73 12.03 -5.52 8.33
N GLY A 74 11.78 -6.18 9.46
CA GLY A 74 10.46 -6.26 10.09
C GLY A 74 9.82 -4.90 10.37
N LYS A 75 10.62 -3.92 10.80
CA LYS A 75 10.17 -2.53 11.01
C LYS A 75 9.61 -1.88 9.76
N GLU A 76 10.28 -2.09 8.63
CA GLU A 76 9.88 -1.54 7.33
C GLU A 76 8.63 -2.25 6.79
N ILE A 77 8.51 -3.57 6.99
CA ILE A 77 7.31 -4.33 6.62
C ILE A 77 6.08 -3.77 7.35
N CYS A 78 6.14 -3.63 8.68
CA CYS A 78 4.98 -3.15 9.43
C CYS A 78 4.65 -1.69 9.13
N GLN A 79 5.67 -0.85 8.89
CA GLN A 79 5.45 0.50 8.40
C GLN A 79 4.72 0.51 7.05
N MET A 80 5.16 -0.32 6.10
CA MET A 80 4.54 -0.43 4.79
C MET A 80 3.08 -0.87 4.91
N VAL A 81 2.79 -1.93 5.67
CA VAL A 81 1.42 -2.42 5.91
C VAL A 81 0.54 -1.32 6.52
N PHE A 82 1.06 -0.59 7.51
CA PHE A 82 0.34 0.53 8.12
C PHE A 82 0.03 1.64 7.12
N GLN A 83 0.98 2.00 6.26
CA GLN A 83 0.79 3.06 5.25
C GLN A 83 -0.17 2.63 4.15
N ILE A 84 -0.17 1.37 3.72
CA ILE A 84 -1.16 0.84 2.76
C ILE A 84 -2.57 0.96 3.35
N MET A 85 -2.77 0.55 4.62
CA MET A 85 -4.09 0.65 5.25
C MET A 85 -4.54 2.10 5.42
N SER A 86 -3.62 2.98 5.82
CA SER A 86 -3.90 4.40 5.98
C SER A 86 -4.30 5.03 4.64
N LEU A 87 -3.55 4.71 3.58
CA LEU A 87 -3.84 5.19 2.22
C LEU A 87 -5.18 4.65 1.69
N ALA A 88 -5.47 3.36 1.89
CA ALA A 88 -6.74 2.78 1.45
C ALA A 88 -7.96 3.41 2.16
N LEU A 89 -7.81 3.84 3.41
CA LEU A 89 -8.84 4.59 4.12
C LEU A 89 -8.92 6.04 3.64
N GLU A 90 -7.77 6.71 3.45
CA GLU A 90 -7.73 8.09 2.97
C GLU A 90 -8.27 8.24 1.55
N ALA A 91 -8.00 7.28 0.66
CA ALA A 91 -8.54 7.23 -0.70
C ALA A 91 -10.07 7.39 -0.72
N LYS A 92 -10.78 6.74 0.22
CA LYS A 92 -12.24 6.81 0.34
C LYS A 92 -12.75 8.20 0.68
N GLU A 93 -11.99 9.00 1.44
CA GLU A 93 -12.35 10.38 1.77
C GLU A 93 -12.35 11.29 0.54
N TYR A 94 -11.60 10.91 -0.52
CA TYR A 94 -11.56 11.59 -1.81
C TYR A 94 -12.40 10.88 -2.90
N LEU A 95 -13.24 9.92 -2.51
CA LEU A 95 -14.03 9.07 -3.43
C LEU A 95 -13.18 8.27 -4.42
N LEU A 96 -11.89 8.06 -4.12
CA LEU A 96 -11.02 7.22 -4.93
C LEU A 96 -11.27 5.75 -4.64
N ASP A 97 -11.21 4.92 -5.68
CA ASP A 97 -11.28 3.47 -5.57
C ASP A 97 -9.94 2.92 -5.06
N GLU A 98 -9.93 2.28 -3.89
CA GLU A 98 -8.70 1.72 -3.30
C GLU A 98 -8.09 0.59 -4.14
N ASN A 99 -8.88 -0.07 -5.00
CA ASN A 99 -8.38 -1.13 -5.86
C ASN A 99 -7.42 -0.63 -6.92
N LYS A 100 -7.35 0.68 -7.15
CA LYS A 100 -6.46 1.31 -8.13
C LYS A 100 -5.10 1.73 -7.57
N ILE A 101 -4.85 1.45 -6.29
CA ILE A 101 -3.53 1.59 -5.66
C ILE A 101 -2.64 0.43 -6.13
N LEU A 102 -1.49 0.76 -6.70
CA LEU A 102 -0.52 -0.23 -7.15
C LEU A 102 0.36 -0.68 -5.98
N LEU A 103 0.42 -2.00 -5.76
CA LEU A 103 1.22 -2.62 -4.70
C LEU A 103 2.39 -3.45 -5.25
N GLU A 104 2.61 -3.43 -6.57
CA GLU A 104 3.77 -4.07 -7.16
C GLU A 104 5.05 -3.31 -6.77
N PRO A 105 6.16 -4.01 -6.44
CA PRO A 105 7.39 -3.38 -5.95
C PRO A 105 8.02 -2.33 -6.89
N GLU A 106 7.75 -2.39 -8.20
CA GLU A 106 8.18 -1.40 -9.18
C GLU A 106 7.44 -0.05 -9.07
N PHE A 107 6.27 -0.04 -8.43
CA PHE A 107 5.37 1.11 -8.33
C PHE A 107 5.23 1.65 -6.90
N ILE A 108 6.01 1.09 -5.97
CA ILE A 108 6.15 1.58 -4.60
C ILE A 108 7.53 2.23 -4.47
N PHE A 109 7.57 3.41 -3.88
CA PHE A 109 8.77 4.22 -3.74
C PHE A 109 9.01 4.60 -2.28
N TYR A 110 10.27 4.81 -1.93
CA TYR A 110 10.69 5.22 -0.59
C TYR A 110 11.43 6.57 -0.64
N ASP A 111 11.05 7.49 0.25
CA ASP A 111 11.78 8.74 0.50
C ASP A 111 11.62 9.16 1.96
N LYS A 112 12.70 9.67 2.57
CA LYS A 112 12.72 10.24 3.93
C LYS A 112 11.96 9.42 4.99
N GLY A 113 12.12 8.11 4.96
CA GLY A 113 11.49 7.26 5.97
C GLY A 113 10.02 6.98 5.71
N LYS A 114 9.48 7.13 4.50
CA LYS A 114 8.08 6.87 4.15
C LYS A 114 7.96 6.15 2.80
N PHE A 115 6.97 5.27 2.68
CA PHE A 115 6.54 4.68 1.42
C PHE A 115 5.52 5.56 0.71
N PHE A 116 5.60 5.57 -0.61
CA PHE A 116 4.71 6.26 -1.53
C PHE A 116 4.27 5.29 -2.62
N PHE A 117 2.99 5.35 -2.97
CA PHE A 117 2.34 4.38 -3.84
C PHE A 117 1.84 5.09 -5.09
N CYS A 118 2.04 4.48 -6.26
CA CYS A 118 1.36 4.93 -7.45
C CYS A 118 -0.14 4.59 -7.38
N TYR A 119 -0.97 5.55 -7.76
CA TYR A 119 -2.39 5.33 -8.01
C TYR A 119 -2.63 5.36 -9.51
N TYR A 120 -3.18 4.30 -10.10
CA TYR A 120 -3.39 4.23 -11.55
C TYR A 120 -4.89 4.17 -11.91
N PRO A 121 -5.46 5.27 -12.44
CA PRO A 121 -6.91 5.38 -12.69
C PRO A 121 -7.50 4.30 -13.62
N LEU A 122 -6.69 3.69 -14.48
CA LEU A 122 -7.14 2.63 -15.40
C LEU A 122 -6.88 1.21 -14.87
N HIS A 123 -6.35 1.09 -13.65
CA HIS A 123 -6.13 -0.21 -13.03
C HIS A 123 -7.47 -0.89 -12.75
N SER A 124 -7.54 -2.19 -13.02
CA SER A 124 -8.73 -3.02 -12.88
C SER A 124 -8.49 -4.25 -12.00
N GLY A 125 -7.49 -4.20 -11.13
CA GLY A 125 -7.15 -5.28 -10.21
C GLY A 125 -7.93 -5.20 -8.90
N ASN A 126 -7.46 -5.96 -7.91
CA ASN A 126 -8.07 -6.08 -6.60
C ASN A 126 -7.01 -5.83 -5.52
N LEU A 127 -7.33 -4.96 -4.55
CA LEU A 127 -6.38 -4.61 -3.50
C LEU A 127 -5.93 -5.82 -2.67
N HIS A 128 -6.80 -6.80 -2.42
CA HIS A 128 -6.46 -8.01 -1.66
C HIS A 128 -5.51 -8.91 -2.46
N GLU A 129 -5.72 -9.06 -3.77
CA GLU A 129 -4.82 -9.81 -4.63
C GLU A 129 -3.44 -9.14 -4.71
N ALA A 130 -3.43 -7.82 -4.95
CA ALA A 130 -2.20 -7.03 -4.96
C ALA A 130 -1.45 -7.12 -3.62
N PHE A 131 -2.16 -7.06 -2.49
CA PHE A 131 -1.57 -7.19 -1.16
C PHE A 131 -1.01 -8.59 -0.90
N ARG A 132 -1.67 -9.65 -1.39
CA ARG A 132 -1.17 -11.03 -1.33
C ARG A 132 0.14 -11.18 -2.11
N HIS A 133 0.22 -10.64 -3.32
CA HIS A 133 1.45 -10.66 -4.11
C HIS A 133 2.57 -9.86 -3.47
N LEU A 134 2.24 -8.72 -2.87
CA LEU A 134 3.21 -7.94 -2.09
C LEU A 134 3.72 -8.76 -0.89
N ALA A 135 2.84 -9.41 -0.13
CA ALA A 135 3.24 -10.26 0.99
C ALA A 135 4.19 -11.38 0.56
N GLU A 136 3.91 -12.03 -0.58
CA GLU A 136 4.81 -13.04 -1.16
C GLU A 136 6.18 -12.44 -1.54
N TYR A 137 6.20 -11.25 -2.15
CA TYR A 137 7.45 -10.54 -2.43
C TYR A 137 8.24 -10.25 -1.15
N LEU A 138 7.57 -9.79 -0.09
CA LEU A 138 8.22 -9.48 1.19
C LEU A 138 8.88 -10.70 1.82
N VAL A 139 8.25 -11.89 1.75
CA VAL A 139 8.88 -13.14 2.23
C VAL A 139 10.18 -13.43 1.48
N ARG A 140 10.25 -13.13 0.18
CA ARG A 140 11.45 -13.37 -0.64
C ARG A 140 12.55 -12.36 -0.41
N GLN A 141 12.20 -11.14 0.02
CA GLN A 141 13.14 -10.02 0.17
C GLN A 141 13.53 -9.73 1.61
N VAL A 142 12.88 -10.38 2.59
CA VAL A 142 13.21 -10.16 4.00
C VAL A 142 14.67 -10.53 4.27
N SER A 143 15.35 -9.68 5.04
CA SER A 143 16.75 -9.92 5.39
C SER A 143 16.88 -11.18 6.24
N CYS A 144 17.74 -12.12 5.82
CA CYS A 144 17.97 -13.37 6.55
C CYS A 144 18.57 -13.15 7.96
N ASP A 145 19.18 -11.98 8.19
CA ASP A 145 19.76 -11.59 9.48
C ASP A 145 18.70 -11.01 10.45
N ASP A 146 17.47 -10.81 9.99
CA ASP A 146 16.36 -10.27 10.77
C ASP A 146 15.31 -11.35 11.06
N LYS A 147 15.54 -12.14 12.13
CA LYS A 147 14.62 -13.20 12.57
C LYS A 147 13.19 -12.70 12.80
N GLU A 148 13.05 -11.51 13.40
CA GLU A 148 11.75 -10.90 13.66
C GLU A 148 11.06 -10.52 12.35
N GLY A 149 11.82 -9.92 11.42
CA GLY A 149 11.36 -9.64 10.06
C GLY A 149 10.87 -10.89 9.33
N ILE A 150 11.63 -11.99 9.38
CA ILE A 150 11.25 -13.26 8.74
C ILE A 150 9.90 -13.74 9.28
N TYR A 151 9.73 -13.73 10.60
CA TYR A 151 8.48 -14.12 11.24
C TYR A 151 7.31 -13.24 10.80
N ILE A 152 7.50 -11.91 10.83
CA ILE A 152 6.49 -10.94 10.40
C ILE A 152 6.09 -11.17 8.93
N ALA A 153 7.07 -11.33 8.03
CA ALA A 153 6.80 -11.56 6.61
C ALA A 153 6.02 -12.87 6.39
N TYR A 154 6.41 -13.92 7.11
CA TYR A 154 5.74 -15.22 7.06
C TYR A 154 4.29 -15.15 7.55
N GLU A 155 4.04 -14.61 8.75
CA GLU A 155 2.68 -14.50 9.28
C GLU A 155 1.81 -13.56 8.42
N LEU A 156 2.39 -12.50 7.87
CA LEU A 156 1.69 -11.63 6.91
C LEU A 156 1.22 -12.44 5.70
N HIS A 157 2.13 -13.17 5.04
CA HIS A 157 1.81 -13.97 3.87
C HIS A 157 0.78 -15.07 4.19
N LYS A 158 0.99 -15.81 5.28
CA LYS A 158 0.05 -16.83 5.76
C LYS A 158 -1.34 -16.27 6.04
N ALA A 159 -1.44 -15.08 6.63
CA ALA A 159 -2.72 -14.43 6.87
C ALA A 159 -3.46 -14.11 5.57
N THR A 160 -2.72 -13.71 4.51
CA THR A 160 -3.31 -13.49 3.18
C THR A 160 -3.74 -14.77 2.48
N MET A 161 -3.36 -15.98 2.93
CA MET A 161 -3.80 -17.25 2.32
C MET A 161 -5.19 -17.71 2.79
N LYS A 162 -5.73 -17.13 3.87
CA LYS A 162 -7.07 -17.47 4.35
C LYS A 162 -8.13 -17.05 3.31
N GLU A 163 -9.18 -17.83 3.12
CA GLU A 163 -10.17 -17.57 2.05
C GLU A 163 -10.96 -16.26 2.23
N ASN A 164 -11.17 -15.79 3.47
CA ASN A 164 -11.97 -14.60 3.79
C ASN A 164 -11.24 -13.67 4.78
N TYR A 165 -10.00 -13.29 4.46
CA TYR A 165 -9.24 -12.40 5.32
C TYR A 165 -9.68 -10.94 5.15
N SER A 166 -9.57 -10.16 6.23
CA SER A 166 -9.71 -8.70 6.20
C SER A 166 -8.34 -8.07 6.27
N LEU A 167 -8.00 -7.21 5.30
CA LEU A 167 -6.75 -6.45 5.30
C LEU A 167 -6.54 -5.66 6.61
N GLN A 168 -7.62 -5.13 7.18
CA GLN A 168 -7.58 -4.43 8.46
C GLN A 168 -7.24 -5.35 9.63
N GLN A 169 -7.80 -6.57 9.66
CA GLN A 169 -7.46 -7.56 10.69
C GLN A 169 -6.00 -8.00 10.59
N ILE A 170 -5.50 -8.22 9.36
CA ILE A 170 -4.09 -8.57 9.13
C ILE A 170 -3.17 -7.46 9.65
N ALA A 171 -3.47 -6.21 9.31
CA ALA A 171 -2.68 -5.08 9.79
C ALA A 171 -2.68 -4.99 11.33
N ASP A 172 -3.83 -5.19 11.97
CA ASP A 172 -3.93 -5.20 13.43
C ASP A 172 -3.14 -6.36 14.07
N GLU A 173 -3.12 -7.56 13.45
CA GLU A 173 -2.33 -8.70 13.92
C GLU A 173 -0.83 -8.43 13.80
N ILE A 174 -0.37 -7.97 12.64
CA ILE A 174 1.04 -7.69 12.37
C ILE A 174 1.58 -6.56 13.25
N LEU A 175 0.77 -5.51 13.49
CA LEU A 175 1.17 -4.44 14.39
C LEU A 175 1.26 -4.92 15.84
N LYS A 176 0.43 -5.88 16.28
CA LYS A 176 0.56 -6.45 17.64
C LYS A 176 1.88 -7.19 17.82
N VAL A 177 2.32 -7.94 16.81
CA VAL A 177 3.60 -8.68 16.84
C VAL A 177 4.77 -7.75 17.15
N GLN A 178 4.81 -6.55 16.54
CA GLN A 178 5.87 -5.57 16.82
C GLN A 178 5.88 -5.01 18.24
N PHE A 179 4.73 -5.02 18.92
CA PHE A 179 4.59 -4.48 20.28
C PHE A 179 4.59 -5.58 21.36
N SER A 180 4.71 -6.85 20.96
CA SER A 180 4.84 -7.98 21.88
C SER A 180 6.29 -8.47 21.92
N ASP A 181 7.08 -7.94 22.86
CA ASP A 181 8.46 -8.39 23.15
C ASP A 181 8.55 -9.86 23.66
N ARG A 182 7.52 -10.71 23.50
CA ARG A 182 7.36 -11.96 24.25
C ARG A 182 7.26 -13.26 23.47
N GLU A 183 6.97 -13.26 22.18
CA GLU A 183 6.72 -14.53 21.45
C GLU A 183 7.92 -15.06 20.65
N VAL A 184 9.01 -14.29 20.53
CA VAL A 184 10.22 -14.70 19.79
C VAL A 184 10.89 -15.94 20.41
N TYR A 185 10.79 -16.12 21.74
CA TYR A 185 11.38 -17.27 22.44
C TYR A 185 10.61 -18.59 22.24
N GLU A 186 9.30 -18.54 21.99
CA GLU A 186 8.53 -19.76 21.68
C GLU A 186 8.72 -20.24 20.24
N ILE A 187 9.24 -19.37 19.36
CA ILE A 187 9.48 -19.68 17.95
C ILE A 187 10.76 -20.52 17.79
N GLU A 188 11.80 -20.28 18.61
CA GLU A 188 13.02 -21.10 18.61
C GLU A 188 12.70 -22.56 18.96
N GLU A 189 11.89 -22.80 19.99
CA GLU A 189 11.41 -24.15 20.34
C GLU A 189 10.55 -24.75 19.21
N LYS A 190 9.60 -24.00 18.63
CA LYS A 190 8.70 -24.54 17.58
C LYS A 190 9.39 -24.79 16.24
N MET A 191 10.50 -24.10 15.92
CA MET A 191 11.27 -24.33 14.68
C MET A 191 12.29 -25.46 14.84
N GLU A 192 12.96 -25.59 15.99
CA GLU A 192 13.82 -26.76 16.28
C GLU A 192 12.99 -28.05 16.39
N VAL A 193 11.82 -27.97 17.05
CA VAL A 193 10.92 -29.13 17.19
C VAL A 193 10.31 -29.56 15.85
N LYS A 194 10.05 -28.65 14.90
CA LYS A 194 9.54 -29.00 13.57
C LYS A 194 10.58 -29.62 12.64
N ALA A 195 11.85 -29.20 12.73
CA ALA A 195 12.94 -29.81 11.96
C ALA A 195 13.16 -31.29 12.34
N ASP A 196 12.91 -31.63 13.60
CA ASP A 196 12.99 -33.02 14.10
C ASP A 196 11.69 -33.83 13.89
N GLN A 197 10.53 -33.18 13.68
CA GLN A 197 9.22 -33.83 13.61
C GLN A 197 8.60 -33.95 12.20
N GLU A 198 9.12 -33.25 11.18
CA GLU A 198 8.66 -33.40 9.78
C GLU A 198 9.07 -34.72 9.11
N ALA A 199 9.52 -35.72 9.89
CA ALA A 199 9.64 -37.09 9.45
C ALA A 199 8.29 -37.84 9.39
N GLU A 200 7.24 -37.47 10.15
CA GLU A 200 5.98 -38.23 10.13
C GLU A 200 4.72 -37.37 10.39
N GLN A 201 3.99 -37.09 9.29
CA GLN A 201 2.52 -36.93 9.15
C GLN A 201 1.77 -35.73 9.78
N ASP A 202 0.96 -35.09 8.92
CA ASP A 202 -0.15 -34.14 9.19
C ASP A 202 -1.47 -34.87 9.58
N PRO A 203 -2.56 -34.17 9.99
CA PRO A 203 -2.70 -32.84 10.62
C PRO A 203 -3.66 -32.88 11.85
N ILE A 204 -3.88 -31.74 12.55
CA ILE A 204 -5.22 -31.22 12.96
C ILE A 204 -5.13 -29.96 13.86
N THR A 205 -6.11 -29.09 13.61
CA THR A 205 -6.53 -27.76 14.10
C THR A 205 -6.35 -27.38 15.59
N VAL A 206 -6.04 -26.10 15.83
CA VAL A 206 -6.32 -25.43 17.12
C VAL A 206 -7.21 -24.22 16.89
N GLN A 207 -8.48 -24.42 17.20
CA GLN A 207 -9.52 -23.42 17.39
C GLN A 207 -9.53 -23.06 18.90
N GLU A 208 -9.93 -21.84 19.23
CA GLU A 208 -10.20 -21.30 20.58
C GLU A 208 -9.03 -20.69 21.38
N MET A 209 -8.72 -19.42 21.12
CA MET A 209 -8.37 -18.43 22.16
C MET A 209 -8.85 -17.04 21.76
N GLY A 210 -10.17 -16.89 21.67
CA GLY A 210 -10.81 -15.58 21.55
C GLY A 210 -11.74 -15.39 22.72
N ASN A 211 -11.38 -14.48 23.65
CA ASN A 211 -12.29 -13.54 24.32
C ASN A 211 -11.55 -12.83 25.45
N GLY A 212 -11.33 -11.50 25.31
CA GLY A 212 -10.88 -10.71 26.45
C GLY A 212 -10.22 -9.35 26.24
N TRP A 213 -10.16 -8.74 25.04
CA TRP A 213 -9.42 -7.46 24.87
C TRP A 213 -10.07 -6.42 23.95
N VAL A 214 -11.39 -6.47 23.73
CA VAL A 214 -12.12 -5.63 22.75
C VAL A 214 -12.45 -4.20 23.22
N ARG A 215 -11.88 -3.67 24.31
CA ARG A 215 -12.24 -2.30 24.79
C ARG A 215 -11.12 -1.26 24.87
N GLU A 216 -9.86 -1.63 24.64
CA GLU A 216 -8.73 -0.68 24.76
C GLU A 216 -8.14 -0.22 23.43
N THR A 217 -8.34 -0.98 22.34
CA THR A 217 -7.75 -0.68 21.01
C THR A 217 -8.45 0.46 20.27
N LYS A 218 -9.74 0.74 20.56
CA LYS A 218 -10.45 1.92 20.03
C LYS A 218 -9.88 3.27 20.50
N ARG A 219 -9.13 3.29 21.61
CA ARG A 219 -8.56 4.52 22.19
C ARG A 219 -7.25 4.95 21.54
N LYS A 220 -6.42 3.99 21.07
CA LYS A 220 -5.16 4.27 20.36
C LYS A 220 -5.39 4.67 18.89
N TRP A 221 -6.35 4.03 18.22
CA TRP A 221 -6.76 4.37 16.85
C TRP A 221 -7.33 5.79 16.71
N LYS A 222 -8.01 6.32 17.73
CA LYS A 222 -8.54 7.70 17.74
C LYS A 222 -7.45 8.77 17.91
N GLY A 223 -6.31 8.41 18.52
CA GLY A 223 -5.18 9.32 18.75
C GLY A 223 -4.35 9.59 17.50
N LEU A 224 -4.18 8.57 16.66
CA LEU A 224 -3.47 8.69 15.38
C LEU A 224 -4.29 9.45 14.32
N HIS A 225 -5.60 9.20 14.20
CA HIS A 225 -6.49 10.03 13.36
C HIS A 225 -6.53 11.52 13.78
N GLY A 226 -6.27 11.83 15.05
CA GLY A 226 -6.26 13.20 15.57
C GLY A 226 -5.07 14.04 15.11
N LEU A 227 -3.95 13.41 14.73
CA LEU A 227 -2.73 14.08 14.28
C LEU A 227 -2.82 14.55 12.81
N PHE A 228 -3.69 13.95 12.00
CA PHE A 228 -3.84 14.27 10.56
C PHE A 228 -5.00 15.25 10.27
N ARG A 229 -5.76 15.69 11.27
CA ARG A 229 -6.92 16.59 11.08
C ARG A 229 -6.60 18.09 11.03
N LYS A 230 -5.32 18.49 11.03
CA LYS A 230 -4.93 19.92 11.00
C LYS A 230 -4.03 20.29 9.83
N ARG A 231 -4.60 20.30 8.62
CA ARG A 231 -4.42 21.40 7.66
C ARG A 231 -5.52 21.37 6.59
N LYS A 232 -6.64 22.05 6.86
CA LYS A 232 -7.61 22.46 5.84
C LYS A 232 -7.60 23.98 5.79
N GLU A 233 -6.79 24.53 4.90
CA GLU A 233 -7.00 25.87 4.34
C GLU A 233 -6.74 25.75 2.85
N ASN A 234 -7.82 25.57 2.10
CA ASN A 234 -8.14 26.34 0.91
C ASN A 234 -9.62 26.10 0.60
N LYS A 235 -10.39 27.19 0.65
CA LYS A 235 -11.80 27.23 0.28
C LYS A 235 -11.92 26.85 -1.19
N TRP A 236 -12.79 25.90 -1.50
CA TRP A 236 -13.30 25.73 -2.87
C TRP A 236 -14.81 25.68 -2.82
N GLY A 237 -15.37 26.69 -3.49
CA GLY A 237 -16.77 27.05 -3.58
C GLY A 237 -16.82 28.31 -4.44
N GLU A 238 -16.65 28.13 -5.74
CA GLU A 238 -17.05 29.01 -6.84
C GLU A 238 -16.84 28.19 -8.12
N PHE A 239 -17.85 27.39 -8.47
CA PHE A 239 -17.95 26.77 -9.79
C PHE A 239 -18.54 27.83 -10.71
N GLU A 240 -17.81 28.22 -11.77
CA GLU A 240 -18.41 28.97 -12.87
C GLU A 240 -19.48 28.09 -13.52
N GLU A 241 -20.72 28.58 -13.54
CA GLU A 241 -21.82 28.02 -14.33
C GLU A 241 -21.43 28.08 -15.80
N PHE A 242 -21.17 26.91 -16.40
CA PHE A 242 -21.08 26.80 -17.85
C PHE A 242 -22.50 26.85 -18.43
N TYR A 243 -22.83 27.95 -19.10
CA TYR A 243 -23.98 28.02 -19.99
C TYR A 243 -23.77 27.05 -21.15
N VAL A 244 -24.68 26.09 -21.30
CA VAL A 244 -24.82 25.32 -22.53
C VAL A 244 -25.65 26.20 -23.47
N GLU A 245 -25.03 26.74 -24.52
CA GLU A 245 -25.78 27.29 -25.65
C GLU A 245 -26.49 26.13 -26.35
N GLU A 246 -27.82 26.09 -26.25
CA GLU A 246 -28.65 25.25 -27.13
C GLU A 246 -28.52 25.80 -28.56
N GLU A 247 -27.81 25.06 -29.43
CA GLU A 247 -27.93 25.26 -30.88
C GLU A 247 -29.33 24.82 -31.33
N GLU A 248 -30.15 25.79 -31.74
CA GLU A 248 -31.37 25.56 -32.50
C GLU A 248 -31.06 24.85 -33.83
N LEU A 249 -31.72 23.72 -34.09
CA LEU A 249 -32.01 23.21 -35.44
C LEU A 249 -33.28 22.35 -35.44
#